data_AF-A0A1I0DQC0-F1
#
_entry.id   AF-A0A1I0DQC0-F1
#
_cell.length_a   1.000
_cell.length_b   1.000
_cell.length_c   1.000
_cell.angle_alpha   90.00
_cell.angle_beta   90.00
_cell.angle_gamma   90.00
#
_symmetry.space_group_name_H-M   'P 1'
#
loop_
_entity.id
_entity.type
_entity.pdbx_description
1 polymer ?
#
loop_
_entity_poly.entity_id
_entity_poly.type
_entity_poly.pdbx_seq_one_letter_code
_entity_poly.pdbx_strand_id
1 'polypeptide(L)'
;MIKENIIKIQTLMKEKGIDIYIIPTSDFHQSEYVGEYFKGRKFLSGFTGSAGTLVISLTEARLWTDGRYFIQAEHQLKGTNIILMKIGMPGVPTIKEYLNQNVDKTVGFDGRVMSNQEVTYLKNRLISDVDLVDEVWQERPSISHQPAYIYDEKYCGESRRSKLERLRKAMDDCQHHIITSLDDIVWLFNIRGNDVDCNPVVLSYALINQDNAILYVQKDVVDVKTETILKRDNIIIKDYNDIYEDVKKLTGKVLLDDQLVNYQIFNNLSCEIKTAPNPTQHFKAIKNPTEINATKNAHIKDGVAMTKFMYWLKTNVGKIELDEVTISDKLAAFRKEQSEFYDLSFDTICAYKANAALMHYKAERDSCAKVTNNGLLLIDSGGQYLDGTIDTTRTFVLGPISDIERRDYTIALKAMFRLQTAHFLAGTTGPNLDLLARGIVYEYNLDYRCGTGHGVGHFLNVHEGPNGFRPHDRPGFAKMCAFEPGMITTDEPGIYIENSHGVRHENELLCVEVTTNEYGQFLKFEPITMVPFDLDGLDLDLLSNHEIKQINEYQQLVFDHVAPFLTNEERSWLQANLLIK
;
A
#
# COMPACT_ATOMS: atom_id res chain seq x y z
N MET A 1 -29.66 2.34 12.88
CA MET A 1 -28.24 2.25 13.26
C MET A 1 -27.40 3.42 12.73
N ILE A 2 -26.99 3.49 11.44
CA ILE A 2 -26.11 4.58 10.94
C ILE A 2 -26.64 5.98 11.25
N LYS A 3 -27.92 6.25 10.93
CA LYS A 3 -28.57 7.55 11.22
C LYS A 3 -28.57 7.90 12.71
N GLU A 4 -28.79 6.91 13.57
CA GLU A 4 -28.81 7.09 15.02
C GLU A 4 -27.42 7.41 15.55
N ASN A 5 -26.38 6.77 15.02
CA ASN A 5 -24.99 7.06 15.39
C ASN A 5 -24.59 8.49 15.01
N ILE A 6 -24.97 8.96 13.82
CA ILE A 6 -24.72 10.36 13.41
C ILE A 6 -25.44 11.34 14.35
N ILE A 7 -26.68 11.06 14.73
CA ILE A 7 -27.44 11.92 15.67
C ILE A 7 -26.76 11.97 17.05
N LYS A 8 -26.24 10.84 17.54
CA LYS A 8 -25.47 10.78 18.80
C LYS A 8 -24.21 11.65 18.72
N ILE A 9 -23.43 11.52 17.64
CA ILE A 9 -22.26 12.39 17.40
C ILE A 9 -22.66 13.87 17.36
N GLN A 10 -23.71 14.23 16.62
CA GLN A 10 -24.20 15.61 16.56
C GLN A 10 -24.68 16.16 17.90
N THR A 11 -25.17 15.28 18.79
CA THR A 11 -25.56 15.66 20.16
C THR A 11 -24.33 16.00 21.00
N LEU A 12 -23.32 15.13 21.00
CA LEU A 12 -22.05 15.36 21.68
C LEU A 12 -21.32 16.59 21.13
N MET A 13 -21.36 16.81 19.82
CA MET A 13 -20.81 18.00 19.18
C MET A 13 -21.41 19.29 19.76
N LYS A 14 -22.74 19.35 19.94
CA LYS A 14 -23.41 20.53 20.53
C LYS A 14 -22.97 20.74 21.98
N GLU A 15 -22.87 19.67 22.76
CA GLU A 15 -22.44 19.73 24.16
C GLU A 15 -21.02 20.26 24.31
N LYS A 16 -20.12 19.92 23.37
CA LYS A 16 -18.71 20.32 23.38
C LYS A 16 -18.40 21.57 22.55
N GLY A 17 -19.41 22.22 21.97
CA GLY A 17 -19.24 23.43 21.15
C GLY A 17 -18.47 23.19 19.83
N ILE A 18 -18.61 21.99 19.26
CA ILE A 18 -18.05 21.59 17.97
C ILE A 18 -19.11 21.78 16.89
N ASP A 19 -18.78 22.50 15.82
CA ASP A 19 -19.69 22.75 14.70
C ASP A 19 -19.50 21.72 13.57
N ILE A 20 -18.25 21.27 13.37
CA ILE A 20 -17.83 20.31 12.35
C ILE A 20 -16.89 19.29 13.00
N TYR A 21 -17.12 18.00 12.80
CA TYR A 21 -16.28 16.92 13.32
C TYR A 21 -15.71 16.09 12.16
N ILE A 22 -14.40 15.81 12.19
CA ILE A 22 -13.68 15.11 11.12
C ILE A 22 -13.28 13.71 11.61
N ILE A 23 -13.60 12.70 10.80
CA ILE A 23 -13.23 11.29 11.04
C ILE A 23 -12.49 10.76 9.80
N PRO A 24 -11.15 10.79 9.79
CA PRO A 24 -10.34 10.25 8.69
C PRO A 24 -10.33 8.71 8.67
N THR A 25 -9.64 8.15 7.67
CA THR A 25 -9.20 6.74 7.69
C THR A 25 -7.72 6.71 7.95
N SER A 26 -7.37 6.76 9.23
CA SER A 26 -6.01 6.77 9.73
C SER A 26 -6.00 6.24 11.15
N ASP A 27 -4.86 5.69 11.54
CA ASP A 27 -4.56 5.35 12.91
C ASP A 27 -3.65 6.42 13.52
N PHE A 28 -3.06 6.13 14.69
CA PHE A 28 -2.17 7.08 15.35
C PHE A 28 -0.82 7.31 14.64
N HIS A 29 -0.57 6.58 13.55
CA HIS A 29 0.70 6.46 12.83
C HIS A 29 0.59 6.78 11.34
N GLN A 30 -0.59 7.21 10.88
CA GLN A 30 -0.90 7.44 9.46
C GLN A 30 -0.70 6.20 8.58
N SER A 31 -1.00 5.02 9.13
CA SER A 31 -1.00 3.77 8.37
C SER A 31 -2.08 3.78 7.28
N GLU A 32 -1.75 3.21 6.12
CA GLU A 32 -2.73 3.06 5.02
C GLU A 32 -3.83 2.05 5.36
N TYR A 33 -3.43 0.90 5.90
CA TYR A 33 -4.34 -0.09 6.46
C TYR A 33 -4.41 0.10 7.96
N VAL A 34 -5.61 0.12 8.51
CA VAL A 34 -5.83 0.39 9.93
C VAL A 34 -6.55 -0.78 10.59
N GLY A 35 -6.15 -1.09 11.83
CA GLY A 35 -6.82 -2.09 12.66
C GLY A 35 -8.28 -1.73 12.95
N GLU A 36 -9.09 -2.72 13.37
CA GLU A 36 -10.53 -2.54 13.56
C GLU A 36 -10.90 -1.42 14.55
N TYR A 37 -10.08 -1.16 15.58
CA TYR A 37 -10.26 -0.04 16.52
C TYR A 37 -10.37 1.33 15.81
N PHE A 38 -9.64 1.52 14.72
CA PHE A 38 -9.54 2.80 13.99
C PHE A 38 -10.62 2.94 12.91
N LYS A 39 -11.46 1.93 12.68
CA LYS A 39 -12.49 1.93 11.63
C LYS A 39 -13.74 2.75 12.01
N GLY A 40 -13.56 3.89 12.67
CA GLY A 40 -14.63 4.82 13.10
C GLY A 40 -15.47 5.33 11.93
N ARG A 41 -14.84 5.65 10.80
CA ARG A 41 -15.54 6.02 9.56
C ARG A 41 -16.45 4.91 9.08
N LYS A 42 -15.99 3.65 9.05
CA LYS A 42 -16.81 2.46 8.69
C LYS A 42 -17.98 2.31 9.65
N PHE A 43 -17.73 2.39 10.96
CA PHE A 43 -18.78 2.32 11.99
C PHE A 43 -19.86 3.40 11.83
N LEU A 44 -19.48 4.64 11.54
CA LEU A 44 -20.40 5.77 11.43
C LEU A 44 -21.09 5.89 10.07
N SER A 45 -20.50 5.37 8.98
CA SER A 45 -21.03 5.55 7.61
C SER A 45 -21.46 4.27 6.90
N GLY A 46 -21.01 3.10 7.36
CA GLY A 46 -21.13 1.84 6.63
C GLY A 46 -20.18 1.69 5.45
N PHE A 47 -19.41 2.73 5.09
CA PHE A 47 -18.48 2.67 3.97
C PHE A 47 -17.19 1.91 4.32
N THR A 48 -16.88 0.86 3.56
CA THR A 48 -15.79 -0.09 3.86
C THR A 48 -14.53 0.09 3.02
N GLY A 49 -14.48 1.03 2.08
CA GLY A 49 -13.29 1.25 1.23
C GLY A 49 -12.05 1.68 2.04
N SER A 50 -10.83 1.43 1.58
CA SER A 50 -9.64 1.74 2.40
C SER A 50 -9.35 3.24 2.51
N ALA A 51 -9.89 4.08 1.62
CA ALA A 51 -9.65 5.53 1.64
C ALA A 51 -10.95 6.33 1.75
N GLY A 52 -10.98 7.28 2.69
CA GLY A 52 -12.02 8.30 2.76
C GLY A 52 -12.09 9.03 4.09
N THR A 53 -12.78 10.16 4.11
CA THR A 53 -12.95 11.00 5.31
C THR A 53 -14.42 11.34 5.47
N LEU A 54 -14.98 11.00 6.63
CA LEU A 54 -16.33 11.40 7.01
C LEU A 54 -16.24 12.73 7.76
N VAL A 55 -17.01 13.72 7.31
CA VAL A 55 -17.15 15.02 7.97
C VAL A 55 -18.61 15.19 8.38
N ILE A 56 -18.84 15.40 9.66
CA ILE A 56 -20.17 15.59 10.24
C ILE A 56 -20.29 17.03 10.69
N SER A 57 -21.31 17.73 10.22
CA SER A 57 -21.75 19.02 10.76
C SER A 57 -22.96 18.82 11.65
N LEU A 58 -23.42 19.89 12.32
CA LEU A 58 -24.64 19.86 13.12
C LEU A 58 -25.92 19.53 12.34
N THR A 59 -25.90 19.64 11.00
CA THR A 59 -27.09 19.46 10.14
C THR A 59 -26.97 18.36 9.10
N GLU A 60 -25.75 18.04 8.66
CA GLU A 60 -25.50 17.07 7.59
C GLU A 60 -24.18 16.30 7.78
N ALA A 61 -24.04 15.16 7.11
CA ALA A 61 -22.81 14.38 7.03
C ALA A 61 -22.39 14.18 5.57
N ARG A 62 -21.08 14.29 5.30
CA ARG A 62 -20.48 14.20 3.98
C ARG A 62 -19.29 13.24 4.02
N LEU A 63 -19.12 12.40 3.00
CA LEU A 63 -17.99 11.45 2.90
C LEU A 63 -17.19 11.72 1.63
N TRP A 64 -15.91 12.06 1.78
CA TRP A 64 -14.96 12.19 0.67
C TRP A 64 -14.24 10.87 0.44
N THR A 65 -14.14 10.45 -0.82
CA THR A 65 -13.31 9.31 -1.25
C THR A 65 -12.85 9.52 -2.68
N ASP A 66 -11.86 8.75 -3.12
CA ASP A 66 -11.24 8.86 -4.44
C ASP A 66 -11.90 7.92 -5.48
N GLY A 67 -11.43 8.02 -6.73
CA GLY A 67 -12.01 7.35 -7.89
C GLY A 67 -12.10 5.83 -7.79
N ARG A 68 -11.27 5.19 -6.95
CA ARG A 68 -11.31 3.74 -6.72
C ARG A 68 -12.62 3.29 -6.08
N TYR A 69 -13.29 4.18 -5.35
CA TYR A 69 -14.39 3.85 -4.46
C TYR A 69 -15.72 4.51 -4.79
N PHE A 70 -15.84 5.25 -5.89
CA PHE A 70 -17.08 5.97 -6.22
C PHE A 70 -18.31 5.05 -6.29
N ILE A 71 -18.19 3.94 -7.02
CA ILE A 71 -19.30 2.99 -7.22
C ILE A 71 -19.63 2.28 -5.90
N GLN A 72 -18.61 1.82 -5.17
CA GLN A 72 -18.77 1.19 -3.85
C GLN A 72 -19.46 2.14 -2.87
N ALA A 73 -19.02 3.40 -2.80
CA ALA A 73 -19.58 4.39 -1.89
C ALA A 73 -21.03 4.74 -2.24
N GLU A 74 -21.39 4.85 -3.52
CA GLU A 74 -22.79 5.06 -3.93
C GLU A 74 -23.71 3.93 -3.47
N HIS A 75 -23.25 2.69 -3.58
CA HIS A 75 -24.00 1.53 -3.09
C HIS A 75 -24.11 1.50 -1.57
N GLN A 76 -22.99 1.63 -0.86
CA GLN A 76 -22.93 1.47 0.60
C GLN A 76 -23.58 2.64 1.37
N LEU A 77 -23.55 3.85 0.81
CA LEU A 77 -24.16 5.03 1.45
C LEU A 77 -25.66 5.16 1.15
N LYS A 78 -26.23 4.32 0.28
CA LYS A 78 -27.64 4.38 -0.09
C LYS A 78 -28.54 4.28 1.15
N GLY A 79 -29.40 5.28 1.33
CA GLY A 79 -30.35 5.33 2.45
C GLY A 79 -29.78 5.85 3.78
N THR A 80 -28.48 6.17 3.85
CA THR A 80 -27.82 6.71 5.07
C THR A 80 -28.06 8.21 5.29
N ASN A 81 -28.42 8.95 4.23
CA ASN A 81 -28.42 10.43 4.15
C ASN A 81 -27.01 11.07 4.18
N ILE A 82 -25.94 10.30 4.08
CA ILE A 82 -24.59 10.83 3.92
C ILE A 82 -24.39 11.25 2.46
N ILE A 83 -23.90 12.46 2.25
CA ILE A 83 -23.63 13.00 0.92
C ILE A 83 -22.25 12.52 0.47
N LEU A 84 -22.19 11.80 -0.65
CA LEU A 84 -20.93 11.38 -1.26
C LEU A 84 -20.24 12.55 -1.97
N MET A 85 -18.97 12.79 -1.64
CA MET A 85 -18.11 13.81 -2.21
C MET A 85 -17.00 13.13 -3.03
N LYS A 86 -17.18 13.08 -4.35
CA LYS A 86 -16.26 12.40 -5.29
C LYS A 86 -15.01 13.24 -5.56
N ILE A 87 -13.89 12.94 -4.89
CA ILE A 87 -12.64 13.73 -4.99
C ILE A 87 -12.19 13.86 -6.46
N GLY A 88 -11.79 15.06 -6.86
CA GLY A 88 -11.27 15.34 -8.21
C GLY A 88 -12.35 15.50 -9.30
N MET A 89 -13.64 15.32 -8.97
CA MET A 89 -14.72 15.62 -9.90
C MET A 89 -15.05 17.12 -9.96
N PRO A 90 -15.39 17.66 -11.14
CA PRO A 90 -15.76 19.06 -11.28
C PRO A 90 -16.86 19.47 -10.30
N GLY A 91 -16.65 20.59 -9.59
CA GLY A 91 -17.61 21.15 -8.63
C GLY A 91 -17.63 20.48 -7.25
N VAL A 92 -16.82 19.45 -6.99
CA VAL A 92 -16.66 18.86 -5.66
C VAL A 92 -15.52 19.57 -4.93
N PRO A 93 -15.79 20.33 -3.84
CA PRO A 93 -14.73 20.97 -3.08
C PRO A 93 -13.89 19.92 -2.36
N THR A 94 -12.60 20.19 -2.21
CA THR A 94 -11.75 19.49 -1.25
C THR A 94 -12.22 19.75 0.18
N ILE A 95 -11.83 18.90 1.13
CA ILE A 95 -12.11 19.12 2.55
C ILE A 95 -11.58 20.48 3.00
N LYS A 96 -10.36 20.84 2.56
CA LYS A 96 -9.76 22.15 2.84
C LYS A 96 -10.60 23.31 2.32
N GLU A 97 -11.11 23.24 1.08
CA GLU A 97 -11.99 24.27 0.53
C GLU A 97 -13.32 24.35 1.27
N TYR A 98 -13.92 23.21 1.62
CA TYR A 98 -15.13 23.16 2.43
C TYR A 98 -14.93 23.81 3.81
N LEU A 99 -13.82 23.53 4.48
CA LEU A 99 -13.51 24.13 5.78
C LEU A 99 -13.19 25.63 5.67
N ASN A 100 -12.51 26.06 4.60
CA ASN A 100 -12.24 27.47 4.34
C ASN A 100 -13.52 28.29 4.08
N GLN A 101 -14.55 27.68 3.48
CA GLN A 101 -15.87 28.30 3.33
C GLN A 101 -16.64 28.41 4.65
N ASN A 102 -16.21 27.69 5.69
CA ASN A 102 -16.82 27.62 7.02
C ASN A 102 -15.83 28.05 8.11
N VAL A 103 -14.99 29.05 7.84
CA VAL A 103 -13.87 29.45 8.73
C VAL A 103 -14.32 29.92 10.11
N ASP A 104 -15.56 30.42 10.24
CA ASP A 104 -16.18 30.83 11.51
C ASP A 104 -16.58 29.64 12.41
N LYS A 105 -16.58 28.43 11.85
CA LYS A 105 -16.97 27.20 12.56
C LYS A 105 -15.83 26.59 13.34
N THR A 106 -16.19 25.96 14.45
CA THR A 106 -15.30 25.18 15.30
C THR A 106 -15.17 23.76 14.76
N VAL A 107 -13.94 23.35 14.48
CA VAL A 107 -13.63 22.02 13.96
C VAL A 107 -13.08 21.16 15.09
N GLY A 108 -13.71 20.01 15.30
CA GLY A 108 -13.30 19.00 16.29
C GLY A 108 -12.75 17.74 15.62
N PHE A 109 -11.77 17.10 16.26
CA PHE A 109 -11.20 15.82 15.85
C PHE A 109 -10.34 15.22 16.98
N ASP A 110 -10.02 13.93 16.88
CA ASP A 110 -8.96 13.31 17.68
C ASP A 110 -7.60 13.63 17.04
N GLY A 111 -6.78 14.41 17.74
CA GLY A 111 -5.47 14.88 17.27
C GLY A 111 -4.45 13.76 17.12
N ARG A 112 -4.74 12.56 17.62
CA ARG A 112 -3.87 11.39 17.42
C ARG A 112 -4.06 10.79 16.03
N VAL A 113 -5.23 10.94 15.39
CA VAL A 113 -5.49 10.36 14.05
C VAL A 113 -5.28 11.35 12.90
N MET A 114 -4.99 12.61 13.18
CA MET A 114 -4.68 13.61 12.14
C MET A 114 -3.20 13.99 12.19
N SER A 115 -2.56 14.15 11.03
CA SER A 115 -1.17 14.58 10.98
C SER A 115 -1.03 16.08 11.25
N ASN A 116 0.15 16.51 11.67
CA ASN A 116 0.39 17.93 11.89
C ASN A 116 0.17 18.75 10.61
N GLN A 117 0.59 18.22 9.46
CA GLN A 117 0.42 18.89 8.18
C GLN A 117 -1.06 19.10 7.84
N GLU A 118 -1.91 18.10 8.04
CA GLU A 118 -3.35 18.21 7.78
C GLU A 118 -4.00 19.32 8.63
N VAL A 119 -3.58 19.44 9.89
CA VAL A 119 -4.14 20.38 10.85
C VAL A 119 -3.59 21.81 10.67
N THR A 120 -2.30 21.97 10.35
CA THR A 120 -1.64 23.29 10.26
C THR A 120 -2.24 24.17 9.15
N TYR A 121 -2.86 23.57 8.13
CA TYR A 121 -3.54 24.32 7.07
C TYR A 121 -4.97 24.78 7.43
N LEU A 122 -5.51 24.36 8.57
CA LEU A 122 -6.84 24.72 9.01
C LEU A 122 -6.84 26.13 9.60
N LYS A 123 -7.80 26.96 9.16
CA LYS A 123 -7.97 28.34 9.65
C LYS A 123 -9.05 28.48 10.73
N ASN A 124 -9.72 27.37 11.02
CA ASN A 124 -10.83 27.27 11.95
C ASN A 124 -10.36 27.34 13.40
N ARG A 125 -11.30 27.61 14.32
CA ARG A 125 -11.09 27.31 15.75
C ARG A 125 -11.05 25.79 15.91
N LEU A 126 -10.04 25.26 16.60
CA LEU A 126 -9.83 23.82 16.73
C LEU A 126 -10.15 23.31 18.14
N ILE A 127 -10.75 22.12 18.21
CA ILE A 127 -10.85 21.29 19.42
C ILE A 127 -10.25 19.92 19.05
N SER A 128 -8.98 19.72 19.35
CA SER A 128 -8.16 18.65 18.77
C SER A 128 -7.88 17.46 19.67
N ASP A 129 -8.41 17.41 20.89
CA ASP A 129 -8.18 16.32 21.84
C ASP A 129 -9.51 15.66 22.20
N VAL A 130 -10.26 15.25 21.16
CA VAL A 130 -11.62 14.71 21.35
C VAL A 130 -11.95 13.56 20.39
N ASP A 131 -12.04 12.36 20.95
CA ASP A 131 -12.52 11.16 20.28
C ASP A 131 -14.01 10.93 20.56
N LEU A 132 -14.88 11.56 19.77
CA LEU A 132 -16.33 11.35 19.88
C LEU A 132 -16.77 9.96 19.39
N VAL A 133 -15.93 9.29 18.60
CA VAL A 133 -16.23 7.94 18.12
C VAL A 133 -16.21 6.97 19.31
N ASP A 134 -15.23 7.11 20.20
CA ASP A 134 -15.12 6.33 21.44
C ASP A 134 -16.37 6.45 22.32
N GLU A 135 -16.92 7.66 22.46
CA GLU A 135 -18.12 7.92 23.27
C GLU A 135 -19.40 7.28 22.68
N VAL A 136 -19.43 7.00 21.38
CA VAL A 136 -20.61 6.45 20.68
C VAL A 136 -20.46 4.95 20.38
N TRP A 137 -19.24 4.45 20.19
CA TRP A 137 -18.96 3.07 19.80
C TRP A 137 -18.79 2.16 21.03
N GLN A 138 -19.90 1.73 21.61
CA GLN A 138 -19.91 0.92 22.84
C GLN A 138 -19.13 -0.40 22.74
N GLU A 139 -19.16 -1.06 21.58
CA GLU A 139 -18.46 -2.31 21.29
C GLU A 139 -17.21 -2.08 20.42
N ARG A 140 -16.47 -0.99 20.67
CA ARG A 140 -15.24 -0.70 19.93
C ARG A 140 -14.21 -1.80 20.18
N PRO A 141 -13.64 -2.43 19.13
CA PRO A 141 -12.59 -3.43 19.28
C PRO A 141 -11.37 -2.86 20.01
N SER A 142 -10.64 -3.67 20.77
CA SER A 142 -9.39 -3.21 21.39
C SER A 142 -8.31 -2.93 20.35
N ILE A 143 -7.37 -2.05 20.68
CA ILE A 143 -6.14 -1.87 19.90
C ILE A 143 -5.36 -3.20 19.89
N SER A 144 -4.82 -3.57 18.73
CA SER A 144 -3.98 -4.77 18.59
C SER A 144 -2.70 -4.66 19.43
N HIS A 145 -2.23 -5.77 19.98
CA HIS A 145 -1.00 -5.85 20.76
C HIS A 145 -0.34 -7.22 20.56
N GLN A 146 -0.08 -7.60 19.31
CA GLN A 146 0.57 -8.86 18.97
C GLN A 146 2.04 -8.86 19.42
N PRO A 147 2.61 -10.04 19.76
CA PRO A 147 4.02 -10.13 20.15
C PRO A 147 4.96 -9.65 19.05
N ALA A 148 5.92 -8.79 19.42
CA ALA A 148 7.02 -8.41 18.57
C ALA A 148 8.14 -9.46 18.62
N TYR A 149 8.84 -9.64 17.51
CA TYR A 149 9.99 -10.54 17.42
C TYR A 149 11.16 -9.91 16.66
N ILE A 150 12.37 -10.38 16.95
CA ILE A 150 13.59 -9.94 16.25
C ILE A 150 13.58 -10.47 14.82
N TYR A 151 13.78 -9.57 13.86
CA TYR A 151 14.06 -9.91 12.48
C TYR A 151 15.57 -10.08 12.28
N ASP A 152 15.96 -11.27 11.81
CA ASP A 152 17.34 -11.70 11.76
C ASP A 152 18.11 -11.00 10.62
N GLU A 153 19.37 -10.63 10.90
CA GLU A 153 20.25 -9.97 9.93
C GLU A 153 20.55 -10.85 8.71
N LYS A 154 20.33 -12.17 8.77
CA LYS A 154 20.40 -13.02 7.58
C LYS A 154 19.38 -12.66 6.50
N TYR A 155 18.27 -12.02 6.87
CA TYR A 155 17.26 -11.56 5.92
C TYR A 155 17.47 -10.09 5.53
N CYS A 156 17.75 -9.21 6.51
CA CYS A 156 17.84 -7.77 6.24
C CYS A 156 19.25 -7.22 5.99
N GLY A 157 20.31 -7.99 6.25
CA GLY A 157 21.71 -7.64 5.90
C GLY A 157 22.36 -6.49 6.68
N GLU A 158 21.64 -5.78 7.56
CA GLU A 158 22.19 -4.65 8.31
C GLU A 158 21.71 -4.66 9.76
N SER A 159 22.65 -4.49 10.70
CA SER A 159 22.37 -4.43 12.14
C SER A 159 21.64 -3.16 12.57
N ARG A 160 20.84 -3.27 13.65
CA ARG A 160 20.18 -2.14 14.33
C ARG A 160 21.15 -1.01 14.63
N ARG A 161 22.32 -1.36 15.18
CA ARG A 161 23.36 -0.41 15.56
C ARG A 161 23.85 0.40 14.35
N SER A 162 24.13 -0.26 13.21
CA SER A 162 24.53 0.43 11.98
C SER A 162 23.44 1.40 11.49
N LYS A 163 22.18 0.95 11.49
CA LYS A 163 21.03 1.79 11.09
C LYS A 163 20.89 3.03 11.98
N LEU A 164 20.99 2.86 13.30
CA LEU A 164 20.94 3.96 14.28
C LEU A 164 22.12 4.91 14.12
N GLU A 165 23.34 4.41 13.90
CA GLU A 165 24.52 5.24 13.64
C GLU A 165 24.36 6.07 12.35
N ARG A 166 23.80 5.47 11.29
CA ARG A 166 23.49 6.15 10.03
C ARG A 166 22.40 7.21 10.21
N LEU A 167 21.34 6.91 10.95
CA LEU A 167 20.26 7.84 11.27
C LEU A 167 20.77 9.04 12.08
N ARG A 168 21.57 8.81 13.13
CA ARG A 168 22.13 9.90 13.96
C ARG A 168 22.98 10.89 13.17
N LYS A 169 23.69 10.43 12.13
CA LYS A 169 24.40 11.32 11.21
C LYS A 169 23.44 12.16 10.36
N ALA A 170 22.31 11.59 9.94
CA ALA A 170 21.29 12.28 9.16
C ALA A 170 20.41 13.24 9.99
N MET A 171 20.43 13.13 11.33
CA MET A 171 19.78 14.09 12.22
C MET A 171 20.44 15.49 12.17
N ASP A 172 21.67 15.59 11.64
CA ASP A 172 22.39 16.86 11.45
C ASP A 172 22.52 17.64 12.78
N ASP A 173 21.97 18.85 12.87
CA ASP A 173 22.01 19.71 14.06
C ASP A 173 20.94 19.38 15.11
N CYS A 174 20.07 18.41 14.86
CA CYS A 174 18.97 18.03 15.76
C CYS A 174 19.44 17.08 16.87
N GLN A 175 19.05 17.38 18.11
CA GLN A 175 19.36 16.56 19.29
C GLN A 175 18.41 15.37 19.42
N HIS A 176 17.21 15.51 18.87
CA HIS A 176 16.14 14.53 18.96
C HIS A 176 15.51 14.28 17.60
N HIS A 177 15.04 13.05 17.37
CA HIS A 177 14.22 12.70 16.23
C HIS A 177 13.04 11.84 16.67
N ILE A 178 11.83 12.24 16.27
CA ILE A 178 10.60 11.51 16.54
C ILE A 178 10.19 10.78 15.27
N ILE A 179 9.95 9.47 15.39
CA ILE A 179 9.43 8.63 14.31
C ILE A 179 8.09 8.06 14.76
N THR A 180 7.06 8.22 13.92
CA THR A 180 5.70 7.73 14.18
C THR A 180 5.25 6.67 13.18
N SER A 181 5.87 6.59 12.01
CA SER A 181 5.58 5.59 10.97
C SER A 181 6.06 4.19 11.39
N LEU A 182 5.16 3.22 11.35
CA LEU A 182 5.41 1.89 11.91
C LEU A 182 6.47 1.10 11.14
N ASP A 183 6.44 1.18 9.81
CA ASP A 183 7.38 0.53 8.90
C ASP A 183 8.82 1.03 9.12
N ASP A 184 9.00 2.34 9.32
CA ASP A 184 10.28 2.94 9.67
C ASP A 184 10.81 2.43 11.01
N ILE A 185 9.96 2.36 12.04
CA ILE A 185 10.33 1.94 13.39
C ILE A 185 10.77 0.47 13.39
N VAL A 186 9.98 -0.41 12.78
CA VAL A 186 10.29 -1.85 12.76
C VAL A 186 11.50 -2.16 11.86
N TRP A 187 11.72 -1.38 10.79
CA TRP A 187 12.93 -1.46 9.97
C TRP A 187 14.18 -1.01 10.74
N LEU A 188 14.11 0.11 11.46
CA LEU A 188 15.23 0.67 12.23
C LEU A 188 15.68 -0.27 13.34
N PHE A 189 14.71 -0.87 14.03
CA PHE A 189 14.98 -1.77 15.16
C PHE A 189 15.07 -3.25 14.78
N ASN A 190 15.02 -3.62 13.49
CA ASN A 190 14.99 -5.02 13.05
C ASN A 190 14.05 -5.87 13.93
N ILE A 191 12.83 -5.37 14.12
CA ILE A 191 11.73 -6.10 14.74
C ILE A 191 10.63 -6.27 13.71
N ARG A 192 9.69 -7.18 13.95
CA ARG A 192 8.44 -7.32 13.19
C ARG A 192 7.32 -7.71 14.14
N GLY A 193 6.09 -7.54 13.69
CA GLY A 193 4.88 -7.85 14.44
C GLY A 193 3.74 -8.19 13.51
N ASN A 194 2.52 -8.16 14.03
CA ASN A 194 1.30 -8.42 13.25
C ASN A 194 0.13 -7.57 13.74
N ASP A 195 0.39 -6.31 14.11
CA ASP A 195 -0.65 -5.43 14.65
C ASP A 195 -1.58 -4.84 13.60
N VAL A 196 -1.14 -4.83 12.35
CA VAL A 196 -1.91 -4.35 11.19
C VAL A 196 -1.98 -5.48 10.20
N ASP A 197 -3.19 -5.87 9.80
CA ASP A 197 -3.39 -6.95 8.83
C ASP A 197 -2.50 -6.74 7.60
N CYS A 198 -1.88 -7.83 7.13
CA CYS A 198 -1.01 -7.89 5.97
C CYS A 198 0.31 -7.09 6.05
N ASN A 199 0.52 -6.30 7.11
CA ASN A 199 1.70 -5.46 7.29
C ASN A 199 2.44 -5.93 8.56
N PRO A 200 3.67 -6.47 8.45
CA PRO A 200 4.36 -7.10 9.58
C PRO A 200 4.96 -6.08 10.57
N VAL A 201 4.13 -5.16 11.07
CA VAL A 201 4.50 -4.01 11.89
C VAL A 201 4.01 -4.14 13.34
N VAL A 202 4.55 -3.29 14.22
CA VAL A 202 4.21 -3.22 15.64
C VAL A 202 3.74 -1.81 15.94
N LEU A 203 2.56 -1.63 16.54
CA LEU A 203 2.08 -0.32 16.97
C LEU A 203 3.04 0.29 17.98
N SER A 204 3.77 1.32 17.55
CA SER A 204 4.90 1.84 18.29
C SER A 204 5.28 3.28 17.91
N TYR A 205 6.01 3.95 18.81
CA TYR A 205 6.71 5.20 18.52
C TYR A 205 8.20 5.05 18.78
N ALA A 206 9.01 5.89 18.16
CA ALA A 206 10.43 5.99 18.49
C ALA A 206 10.87 7.43 18.76
N LEU A 207 11.70 7.59 19.79
CA LEU A 207 12.41 8.83 20.08
C LEU A 207 13.92 8.54 20.10
N ILE A 208 14.64 9.11 19.14
CA ILE A 208 16.08 8.89 18.96
C ILE A 208 16.83 10.13 19.45
N ASN A 209 17.92 9.93 20.19
CA ASN A 209 18.91 10.96 20.47
C ASN A 209 20.31 10.44 20.12
N GLN A 210 21.33 11.26 20.38
CA GLN A 210 22.71 10.94 20.03
C GLN A 210 23.29 9.73 20.80
N ASP A 211 22.76 9.42 21.99
CA ASP A 211 23.30 8.38 22.89
C ASP A 211 22.48 7.09 22.89
N ASN A 212 21.15 7.20 22.90
CA ASN A 212 20.20 6.10 23.00
C ASN A 212 19.00 6.27 22.07
N ALA A 213 18.18 5.23 22.00
CA ALA A 213 16.88 5.24 21.35
C ALA A 213 15.82 4.76 22.34
N ILE A 214 14.62 5.31 22.28
CA ILE A 214 13.47 4.88 23.07
C ILE A 214 12.42 4.32 22.10
N LEU A 215 11.97 3.09 22.35
CA LEU A 215 10.89 2.42 21.64
C LEU A 215 9.68 2.34 22.59
N TYR A 216 8.59 3.00 22.20
CA TYR A 216 7.33 3.00 22.95
C TYR A 216 6.40 1.96 22.34
N VAL A 217 5.99 0.97 23.13
CA VAL A 217 5.15 -0.17 22.70
C VAL A 217 4.13 -0.51 23.78
N GLN A 218 3.06 -1.19 23.41
CA GLN A 218 2.10 -1.66 24.39
C GLN A 218 2.74 -2.68 25.34
N LYS A 219 2.19 -2.77 26.54
CA LYS A 219 2.63 -3.73 27.55
C LYS A 219 2.57 -5.15 27.00
N ASP A 220 3.54 -5.98 27.39
CA ASP A 220 3.63 -7.41 27.05
C ASP A 220 3.85 -7.72 25.54
N VAL A 221 3.96 -6.71 24.67
CA VAL A 221 4.33 -6.87 23.24
C VAL A 221 5.77 -7.34 23.08
N VAL A 222 6.70 -6.86 23.92
CA VAL A 222 8.12 -7.22 23.87
C VAL A 222 8.44 -8.15 25.03
N ASP A 223 8.87 -9.37 24.70
CA ASP A 223 9.29 -10.34 25.72
C ASP A 223 10.67 -10.02 26.33
N VAL A 224 10.98 -10.64 27.48
CA VAL A 224 12.24 -10.40 28.22
C VAL A 224 13.47 -10.67 27.36
N LYS A 225 13.40 -11.65 26.46
CA LYS A 225 14.51 -12.01 25.56
C LYS A 225 14.78 -10.90 24.54
N THR A 226 13.73 -10.43 23.87
CA THR A 226 13.77 -9.35 22.88
C THR A 226 14.19 -8.04 23.54
N GLU A 227 13.63 -7.71 24.71
CA GLU A 227 14.04 -6.55 25.49
C GLU A 227 15.54 -6.60 25.84
N THR A 228 16.05 -7.76 26.26
CA THR A 228 17.48 -7.94 26.56
C THR A 228 18.37 -7.73 25.33
N ILE A 229 17.91 -8.15 24.14
CA ILE A 229 18.63 -7.94 22.89
C ILE A 229 18.65 -6.45 22.54
N LEU A 230 17.49 -5.78 22.57
CA LEU A 230 17.36 -4.37 22.25
C LEU A 230 18.18 -3.48 23.20
N LYS A 231 18.19 -3.79 24.51
CA LYS A 231 19.00 -3.08 25.51
C LYS A 231 20.50 -3.10 25.21
N ARG A 232 21.03 -4.16 24.59
CA ARG A 232 22.46 -4.23 24.21
C ARG A 232 22.83 -3.22 23.12
N ASP A 233 21.85 -2.77 22.34
CA ASP A 233 21.99 -1.75 21.30
C ASP A 233 21.59 -0.35 21.81
N ASN A 234 21.52 -0.15 23.15
CA ASN A 234 21.08 1.08 23.81
C ASN A 234 19.65 1.53 23.45
N ILE A 235 18.76 0.55 23.25
CA ILE A 235 17.33 0.79 23.02
C ILE A 235 16.57 0.56 24.32
N ILE A 236 15.84 1.58 24.76
CA ILE A 236 15.05 1.60 25.99
C ILE A 236 13.59 1.37 25.63
N ILE A 237 12.91 0.45 26.33
CA ILE A 237 11.48 0.19 26.14
C ILE A 237 10.67 1.01 27.14
N LYS A 238 9.59 1.66 26.66
CA LYS A 238 8.61 2.40 27.48
C LYS A 238 7.17 2.08 27.05
N ASP A 239 6.19 2.48 27.88
CA ASP A 239 4.78 2.30 27.56
C ASP A 239 4.38 3.14 26.32
N TYR A 240 3.53 2.58 25.47
CA TYR A 240 3.07 3.18 24.22
C TYR A 240 2.62 4.64 24.37
N ASN A 241 1.91 4.98 25.46
CA ASN A 241 1.37 6.32 25.65
C ASN A 241 2.34 7.29 26.36
N ASP A 242 3.46 6.81 26.91
CA ASP A 242 4.44 7.67 27.60
C ASP A 242 5.05 8.72 26.65
N ILE A 243 5.04 8.46 25.34
CA ILE A 243 5.54 9.41 24.33
C ILE A 243 4.89 10.79 24.47
N TYR A 244 3.58 10.86 24.76
CA TYR A 244 2.85 12.13 24.81
C TYR A 244 3.30 13.02 25.99
N GLU A 245 3.78 12.42 27.08
CA GLU A 245 4.34 13.15 28.22
C GLU A 245 5.84 13.39 28.09
N ASP A 246 6.57 12.48 27.44
CA ASP A 246 8.01 12.62 27.25
C ASP A 246 8.38 13.70 26.23
N VAL A 247 7.58 13.87 25.17
CA VAL A 247 7.83 14.94 24.18
C VAL A 247 7.72 16.35 24.77
N LYS A 248 6.87 16.54 25.80
CA LYS A 248 6.73 17.81 26.53
C LYS A 248 8.01 18.23 27.26
N LYS A 249 8.90 17.28 27.54
CA LYS A 249 10.14 17.49 28.31
C LYS A 249 11.34 17.74 27.40
N LEU A 250 11.18 17.64 26.08
CA LEU A 250 12.27 17.81 25.13
C LEU A 250 12.75 19.26 25.09
N THR A 251 14.05 19.43 24.96
CA THR A 251 14.73 20.71 24.80
C THR A 251 15.69 20.65 23.61
N GLY A 252 16.14 21.79 23.11
CA GLY A 252 16.96 21.85 21.90
C GLY A 252 16.11 21.73 20.64
N LYS A 253 16.64 21.03 19.62
CA LYS A 253 16.03 20.92 18.29
C LYS A 253 15.59 19.50 17.97
N VAL A 254 14.35 19.37 17.50
CA VAL A 254 13.68 18.10 17.19
C VAL A 254 13.46 17.98 15.68
N LEU A 255 13.92 16.89 15.09
CA LEU A 255 13.58 16.48 13.72
C LEU A 255 12.29 15.64 13.74
N LEU A 256 11.33 15.98 12.89
CA LEU A 256 10.14 15.16 12.66
C LEU A 256 9.63 15.32 11.23
N ASP A 257 8.80 14.38 10.79
CA ASP A 257 8.05 14.46 9.54
C ASP A 257 6.63 14.95 9.84
N ASP A 258 6.26 16.12 9.35
CA ASP A 258 4.96 16.74 9.62
C ASP A 258 3.79 16.04 8.91
N GLN A 259 4.07 15.24 7.88
CA GLN A 259 3.07 14.42 7.19
C GLN A 259 2.67 13.19 8.00
N LEU A 260 3.55 12.70 8.87
CA LEU A 260 3.37 11.44 9.61
C LEU A 260 3.15 11.65 11.11
N VAL A 261 3.76 12.67 11.71
CA VAL A 261 3.59 12.92 13.14
C VAL A 261 2.15 13.32 13.40
N ASN A 262 1.50 12.65 14.34
CA ASN A 262 0.16 13.05 14.72
C ASN A 262 0.18 14.41 15.43
N TYR A 263 -0.92 15.15 15.30
CA TYR A 263 -1.05 16.51 15.79
C TYR A 263 -0.91 16.58 17.31
N GLN A 264 -1.35 15.57 18.06
CA GLN A 264 -1.23 15.56 19.52
C GLN A 264 0.24 15.54 19.98
N ILE A 265 1.09 14.74 19.34
CA ILE A 265 2.55 14.76 19.60
C ILE A 265 3.12 16.13 19.27
N PHE A 266 2.79 16.68 18.09
CA PHE A 266 3.30 17.97 17.66
C PHE A 266 2.90 19.11 18.61
N ASN A 267 1.63 19.16 19.01
CA ASN A 267 1.08 20.18 19.90
C ASN A 267 1.65 20.12 21.33
N ASN A 268 2.18 18.96 21.74
CA ASN A 268 2.85 18.78 23.02
C ASN A 268 4.32 19.24 23.03
N LEU A 269 4.91 19.59 21.88
CA LEU A 269 6.29 20.07 21.79
C LEU A 269 6.39 21.56 22.15
N SER A 270 7.41 21.92 22.94
CA SER A 270 7.70 23.32 23.32
C SER A 270 9.13 23.76 22.94
N CYS A 271 9.75 23.11 21.96
CA CYS A 271 11.14 23.29 21.56
C CYS A 271 11.27 23.65 20.06
N GLU A 272 12.50 23.82 19.55
CA GLU A 272 12.70 24.13 18.13
C GLU A 272 12.39 22.89 17.28
N ILE A 273 11.58 23.05 16.24
CA ILE A 273 11.16 21.95 15.36
C ILE A 273 11.76 22.14 13.96
N LYS A 274 12.43 21.10 13.45
CA LYS A 274 12.84 20.95 12.04
C LYS A 274 11.92 19.93 11.39
N THR A 275 11.06 20.38 10.49
CA THR A 275 10.20 19.51 9.68
C THR A 275 10.94 19.07 8.42
N ALA A 276 11.11 17.77 8.22
CA ALA A 276 11.67 17.20 6.98
C ALA A 276 11.20 15.74 6.82
N PRO A 277 11.22 15.18 5.59
CA PRO A 277 10.95 13.76 5.39
C PRO A 277 11.81 12.89 6.28
N ASN A 278 11.22 11.85 6.86
CA ASN A 278 11.93 10.92 7.73
C ASN A 278 13.12 10.26 6.99
N PRO A 279 14.38 10.41 7.45
CA PRO A 279 15.54 9.83 6.76
C PRO A 279 15.44 8.31 6.54
N THR A 280 14.80 7.57 7.46
CA THR A 280 14.69 6.11 7.34
C THR A 280 13.84 5.67 6.15
N GLN A 281 12.90 6.50 5.67
CA GLN A 281 12.10 6.19 4.48
C GLN A 281 12.98 6.06 3.25
N HIS A 282 13.88 7.02 3.04
CA HIS A 282 14.83 6.96 1.94
C HIS A 282 15.83 5.80 2.11
N PHE A 283 16.28 5.56 3.34
CA PHE A 283 17.24 4.50 3.65
C PHE A 283 16.72 3.10 3.35
N LYS A 284 15.44 2.81 3.65
CA LYS A 284 14.83 1.50 3.42
C LYS A 284 14.26 1.34 2.02
N ALA A 285 14.00 2.44 1.31
CA ALA A 285 13.64 2.39 -0.11
C ALA A 285 14.74 1.77 -0.98
N ILE A 286 16.01 2.00 -0.63
CA ILE A 286 17.18 1.44 -1.30
C ILE A 286 17.58 0.12 -0.64
N LYS A 287 17.20 -1.01 -1.25
CA LYS A 287 17.46 -2.35 -0.70
C LYS A 287 18.94 -2.68 -0.83
N ASN A 288 19.53 -3.22 0.23
CA ASN A 288 20.91 -3.69 0.19
C ASN A 288 21.02 -5.06 -0.53
N PRO A 289 22.23 -5.55 -0.87
CA PRO A 289 22.38 -6.81 -1.60
C PRO A 289 21.74 -8.03 -0.93
N THR A 290 21.69 -8.10 0.41
CA THR A 290 21.02 -9.19 1.13
C THR A 290 19.52 -9.12 0.91
N GLU A 291 18.92 -7.94 1.11
CA GLU A 291 17.49 -7.70 0.89
C GLU A 291 17.09 -7.98 -0.57
N ILE A 292 17.89 -7.52 -1.55
CA ILE A 292 17.64 -7.77 -2.98
C ILE A 292 17.62 -9.26 -3.30
N ASN A 293 18.65 -10.01 -2.85
CA ASN A 293 18.75 -11.43 -3.14
C ASN A 293 17.63 -12.23 -2.46
N ALA A 294 17.30 -11.88 -1.22
CA ALA A 294 16.17 -12.47 -0.51
C ALA A 294 14.84 -12.16 -1.22
N THR A 295 14.59 -10.91 -1.62
CA THR A 295 13.36 -10.54 -2.34
C THR A 295 13.25 -11.27 -3.68
N LYS A 296 14.33 -11.39 -4.46
CA LYS A 296 14.33 -12.21 -5.69
C LYS A 296 13.97 -13.67 -5.42
N ASN A 297 14.46 -14.25 -4.33
CA ASN A 297 14.09 -15.61 -3.93
C ASN A 297 12.60 -15.70 -3.52
N ALA A 298 12.06 -14.70 -2.84
CA ALA A 298 10.63 -14.62 -2.52
C ALA A 298 9.78 -14.60 -3.79
N HIS A 299 10.17 -13.82 -4.80
CA HIS A 299 9.48 -13.78 -6.10
C HIS A 299 9.54 -15.10 -6.88
N ILE A 300 10.62 -15.88 -6.76
CA ILE A 300 10.66 -17.24 -7.34
C ILE A 300 9.65 -18.14 -6.63
N LYS A 301 9.58 -18.12 -5.30
CA LYS A 301 8.62 -18.91 -4.51
C LYS A 301 7.18 -18.55 -4.85
N ASP A 302 6.86 -17.25 -4.89
CA ASP A 302 5.53 -16.78 -5.27
C ASP A 302 5.21 -17.13 -6.73
N GLY A 303 6.21 -17.03 -7.61
CA GLY A 303 6.17 -17.50 -9.00
C GLY A 303 5.74 -18.96 -9.13
N VAL A 304 6.29 -19.84 -8.28
CA VAL A 304 5.86 -21.25 -8.21
C VAL A 304 4.41 -21.37 -7.78
N ALA A 305 4.00 -20.67 -6.72
CA ALA A 305 2.62 -20.70 -6.23
C ALA A 305 1.62 -20.23 -7.29
N MET A 306 1.89 -19.09 -7.92
CA MET A 306 1.05 -18.49 -8.97
C MET A 306 1.01 -19.35 -10.23
N THR A 307 2.11 -19.99 -10.62
CA THR A 307 2.14 -20.89 -11.79
C THR A 307 1.35 -22.17 -11.55
N LYS A 308 1.47 -22.77 -10.36
CA LYS A 308 0.65 -23.92 -9.95
C LYS A 308 -0.83 -23.56 -9.87
N PHE A 309 -1.12 -22.37 -9.35
CA PHE A 309 -2.47 -21.82 -9.33
C PHE A 309 -3.03 -21.63 -10.75
N MET A 310 -2.27 -21.03 -11.66
CA MET A 310 -2.68 -20.84 -13.07
C MET A 310 -2.98 -22.19 -13.73
N TYR A 311 -2.10 -23.18 -13.55
CA TYR A 311 -2.33 -24.55 -14.03
C TYR A 311 -3.63 -25.14 -13.47
N TRP A 312 -3.83 -25.07 -12.15
CA TRP A 312 -5.03 -25.55 -11.48
C TRP A 312 -6.29 -24.84 -12.01
N LEU A 313 -6.27 -23.51 -12.13
CA LEU A 313 -7.40 -22.73 -12.60
C LEU A 313 -7.79 -23.13 -14.03
N LYS A 314 -6.82 -23.13 -14.96
CA LYS A 314 -7.06 -23.44 -16.39
C LYS A 314 -7.51 -24.88 -16.60
N THR A 315 -7.12 -25.81 -15.72
CA THR A 315 -7.54 -27.22 -15.83
C THR A 315 -8.87 -27.54 -15.17
N ASN A 316 -9.35 -26.70 -14.24
CA ASN A 316 -10.58 -26.94 -13.46
C ASN A 316 -11.75 -26.01 -13.80
N VAL A 317 -11.50 -24.85 -14.39
CA VAL A 317 -12.58 -23.90 -14.74
C VAL A 317 -13.62 -24.57 -15.66
N GLY A 318 -14.90 -24.42 -15.30
CA GLY A 318 -16.03 -25.08 -15.98
C GLY A 318 -16.23 -26.57 -15.67
N LYS A 319 -15.35 -27.20 -14.87
CA LYS A 319 -15.49 -28.60 -14.42
C LYS A 319 -15.92 -28.73 -12.96
N ILE A 320 -15.58 -27.75 -12.14
CA ILE A 320 -15.96 -27.65 -10.73
C ILE A 320 -16.64 -26.31 -10.46
N GLU A 321 -17.41 -26.22 -9.38
CA GLU A 321 -17.98 -24.96 -8.94
C GLU A 321 -16.88 -24.04 -8.38
N LEU A 322 -16.82 -22.82 -8.91
CA LEU A 322 -15.90 -21.79 -8.50
C LEU A 322 -16.65 -20.48 -8.28
N ASP A 323 -16.20 -19.70 -7.32
CA ASP A 323 -16.51 -18.29 -7.15
C ASP A 323 -15.22 -17.53 -6.80
N GLU A 324 -15.30 -16.22 -6.78
CA GLU A 324 -14.14 -15.36 -6.54
C GLU A 324 -13.46 -15.68 -5.19
N VAL A 325 -14.23 -15.98 -4.14
CA VAL A 325 -13.66 -16.29 -2.81
C VAL A 325 -12.94 -17.63 -2.81
N THR A 326 -13.56 -18.69 -3.35
CA THR A 326 -12.93 -20.02 -3.40
C THR A 326 -11.66 -20.03 -4.26
N ILE A 327 -11.60 -19.19 -5.29
CA ILE A 327 -10.40 -18.98 -6.09
C ILE A 327 -9.30 -18.28 -5.26
N SER A 328 -9.63 -17.19 -4.56
CA SER A 328 -8.69 -16.52 -3.65
C SER A 328 -8.14 -17.46 -2.57
N ASP A 329 -9.03 -18.24 -1.93
CA ASP A 329 -8.67 -19.24 -0.90
C ASP A 329 -7.69 -20.28 -1.48
N LYS A 330 -7.91 -20.70 -2.74
CA LYS A 330 -7.03 -21.67 -3.40
C LYS A 330 -5.64 -21.11 -3.70
N LEU A 331 -5.55 -19.86 -4.15
CA LEU A 331 -4.26 -19.21 -4.36
C LEU A 331 -3.50 -19.02 -3.05
N ALA A 332 -4.17 -18.57 -1.99
CA ALA A 332 -3.58 -18.45 -0.66
C ALA A 332 -3.03 -19.80 -0.15
N ALA A 333 -3.72 -20.91 -0.45
CA ALA A 333 -3.24 -22.25 -0.11
C ALA A 333 -1.91 -22.59 -0.83
N PHE A 334 -1.78 -22.28 -2.12
CA PHE A 334 -0.53 -22.50 -2.85
C PHE A 334 0.64 -21.64 -2.34
N ARG A 335 0.37 -20.40 -1.91
CA ARG A 335 1.37 -19.55 -1.26
C ARG A 335 1.81 -20.10 0.09
N LYS A 336 0.87 -20.60 0.88
CA LYS A 336 1.14 -21.22 2.18
C LYS A 336 2.00 -22.48 2.10
N GLU A 337 2.03 -23.16 0.95
CA GLU A 337 2.93 -24.29 0.70
C GLU A 337 4.40 -23.86 0.48
N GLN A 338 4.65 -22.58 0.20
CA GLN A 338 6.00 -22.08 -0.04
C GLN A 338 6.76 -21.82 1.27
N SER A 339 8.07 -22.03 1.24
CA SER A 339 8.92 -21.81 2.42
C SER A 339 9.01 -20.32 2.79
N GLU A 340 9.07 -20.04 4.10
CA GLU A 340 9.14 -18.69 4.66
C GLU A 340 7.90 -17.82 4.40
N PHE A 341 6.80 -18.38 3.86
CA PHE A 341 5.52 -17.66 3.78
C PHE A 341 5.05 -17.30 5.20
N TYR A 342 4.73 -16.03 5.40
CA TYR A 342 4.28 -15.46 6.65
C TYR A 342 2.77 -15.23 6.62
N ASP A 343 2.31 -14.39 5.70
CA ASP A 343 0.90 -14.04 5.51
C ASP A 343 0.68 -13.47 4.09
N LEU A 344 -0.53 -13.02 3.75
CA LEU A 344 -0.77 -12.20 2.57
C LEU A 344 -0.22 -10.78 2.77
N SER A 345 0.19 -10.11 1.68
CA SER A 345 0.63 -8.71 1.72
C SER A 345 -0.51 -7.70 1.56
N PHE A 346 -1.68 -8.17 1.13
CA PHE A 346 -2.97 -7.47 1.14
C PHE A 346 -4.10 -8.48 0.86
N ASP A 347 -5.35 -8.06 1.06
CA ASP A 347 -6.53 -8.86 0.69
C ASP A 347 -6.53 -9.13 -0.83
N THR A 348 -6.57 -10.39 -1.24
CA THR A 348 -6.61 -10.77 -2.66
C THR A 348 -7.84 -10.20 -3.35
N ILE A 349 -7.62 -9.43 -4.41
CA ILE A 349 -8.64 -8.97 -5.34
C ILE A 349 -8.79 -10.05 -6.40
N CYS A 350 -9.81 -10.90 -6.26
CA CYS A 350 -10.23 -11.84 -7.29
C CYS A 350 -11.53 -11.32 -7.90
N ALA A 351 -11.47 -10.84 -9.14
CA ALA A 351 -12.55 -10.08 -9.75
C ALA A 351 -12.91 -10.64 -11.13
N TYR A 352 -14.13 -11.14 -11.26
CA TYR A 352 -14.64 -11.77 -12.48
C TYR A 352 -15.46 -10.78 -13.31
N LYS A 353 -15.13 -10.64 -14.60
CA LYS A 353 -15.85 -9.77 -15.56
C LYS A 353 -16.07 -8.36 -15.00
N ALA A 354 -17.32 -7.92 -14.86
CA ALA A 354 -17.68 -6.56 -14.45
C ALA A 354 -17.11 -6.17 -13.08
N ASN A 355 -16.89 -7.14 -12.18
CA ASN A 355 -16.26 -6.87 -10.88
C ASN A 355 -14.81 -6.39 -11.05
N ALA A 356 -14.11 -6.83 -12.10
CA ALA A 356 -12.73 -6.40 -12.37
C ALA A 356 -12.61 -4.93 -12.77
N ALA A 357 -13.72 -4.28 -13.17
CA ALA A 357 -13.72 -2.84 -13.41
C ALA A 357 -13.60 -2.01 -12.12
N LEU A 358 -13.81 -2.63 -10.96
CA LEU A 358 -13.64 -2.01 -9.64
C LEU A 358 -12.21 -2.29 -9.14
N MET A 359 -11.33 -1.29 -9.26
CA MET A 359 -9.89 -1.44 -9.02
C MET A 359 -9.54 -2.13 -7.69
N HIS A 360 -10.27 -1.81 -6.62
CA HIS A 360 -10.08 -2.36 -5.26
C HIS A 360 -11.30 -3.22 -4.84
N TYR A 361 -11.83 -4.03 -5.76
CA TYR A 361 -12.91 -4.96 -5.46
C TYR A 361 -12.49 -5.97 -4.40
N LYS A 362 -13.35 -6.17 -3.39
CA LYS A 362 -13.18 -7.25 -2.42
C LYS A 362 -14.39 -8.18 -2.50
N ALA A 363 -14.14 -9.42 -2.91
CA ALA A 363 -15.14 -10.46 -2.87
C ALA A 363 -15.46 -10.82 -1.41
N GLU A 364 -16.74 -10.90 -1.07
CA GLU A 364 -17.19 -11.39 0.24
C GLU A 364 -17.94 -12.72 0.07
N ARG A 365 -17.83 -13.60 1.07
CA ARG A 365 -18.64 -14.84 1.10
C ARG A 365 -20.11 -14.45 0.98
N ASP A 366 -20.87 -15.21 0.20
CA ASP A 366 -22.29 -14.98 -0.10
C ASP A 366 -22.61 -13.72 -0.94
N SER A 367 -21.62 -12.88 -1.25
CA SER A 367 -21.75 -11.67 -2.09
C SER A 367 -20.61 -11.57 -3.11
N CYS A 368 -20.37 -12.66 -3.84
CA CYS A 368 -19.36 -12.74 -4.90
C CYS A 368 -19.90 -13.42 -6.17
N ALA A 369 -19.23 -13.19 -7.29
CA ALA A 369 -19.63 -13.78 -8.56
C ALA A 369 -19.24 -15.27 -8.64
N LYS A 370 -20.13 -16.08 -9.22
CA LYS A 370 -19.80 -17.44 -9.67
C LYS A 370 -18.95 -17.35 -10.93
N VAL A 371 -17.86 -18.10 -10.97
CA VAL A 371 -16.87 -18.08 -12.04
C VAL A 371 -17.12 -19.27 -12.98
N THR A 372 -17.17 -18.98 -14.28
CA THR A 372 -17.43 -19.97 -15.34
C THR A 372 -16.29 -19.92 -16.38
N ASN A 373 -16.25 -20.87 -17.31
CA ASN A 373 -15.26 -20.95 -18.38
C ASN A 373 -15.53 -19.94 -19.52
N ASN A 374 -15.66 -18.67 -19.17
CA ASN A 374 -15.97 -17.59 -20.11
C ASN A 374 -15.46 -16.24 -19.59
N GLY A 375 -14.93 -15.40 -20.46
CA GLY A 375 -14.49 -14.04 -20.09
C GLY A 375 -13.16 -14.01 -19.34
N LEU A 376 -12.87 -12.84 -18.77
CA LEU A 376 -11.66 -12.56 -18.01
C LEU A 376 -11.85 -12.69 -16.49
N LEU A 377 -10.79 -13.10 -15.82
CA LEU A 377 -10.66 -13.08 -14.36
C LEU A 377 -9.38 -12.32 -13.98
N LEU A 378 -9.51 -11.18 -13.32
CA LEU A 378 -8.39 -10.43 -12.78
C LEU A 378 -8.10 -10.94 -11.38
N ILE A 379 -6.83 -11.26 -11.11
CA ILE A 379 -6.36 -11.60 -9.77
C ILE A 379 -5.17 -10.71 -9.45
N ASP A 380 -5.36 -9.85 -8.46
CA ASP A 380 -4.32 -9.06 -7.84
C ASP A 380 -4.14 -9.51 -6.41
N SER A 381 -2.91 -9.90 -6.08
CA SER A 381 -2.61 -10.62 -4.86
C SER A 381 -1.12 -10.69 -4.57
N GLY A 382 -0.78 -10.77 -3.28
CA GLY A 382 0.61 -10.91 -2.87
C GLY A 382 0.79 -11.66 -1.56
N GLY A 383 2.06 -11.97 -1.26
CA GLY A 383 2.48 -12.67 -0.06
C GLY A 383 3.56 -11.90 0.69
N GLN A 384 3.50 -11.95 2.01
CA GLN A 384 4.61 -11.65 2.90
C GLN A 384 5.42 -12.92 3.09
N TYR A 385 6.71 -12.83 2.80
CA TYR A 385 7.71 -13.85 3.09
C TYR A 385 8.74 -13.26 4.04
N LEU A 386 9.38 -14.07 4.90
CA LEU A 386 10.52 -13.58 5.68
C LEU A 386 11.66 -13.04 4.79
N ASP A 387 11.68 -13.45 3.52
CA ASP A 387 12.63 -13.01 2.50
C ASP A 387 12.18 -11.79 1.68
N GLY A 388 10.94 -11.30 1.82
CA GLY A 388 10.45 -10.19 1.00
C GLY A 388 8.93 -10.05 0.95
N THR A 389 8.46 -8.97 0.33
CA THR A 389 7.04 -8.71 0.11
C THR A 389 6.76 -8.82 -1.39
N ILE A 390 5.62 -9.40 -1.74
CA ILE A 390 5.21 -9.60 -3.13
C ILE A 390 3.94 -8.80 -3.40
N ASP A 391 3.89 -8.18 -4.57
CA ASP A 391 2.71 -7.64 -5.22
C ASP A 391 2.66 -8.10 -6.68
N THR A 392 1.53 -8.67 -7.11
CA THR A 392 1.42 -9.20 -8.47
C THR A 392 -0.04 -9.35 -8.90
N THR A 393 -0.37 -8.64 -9.96
CA THR A 393 -1.59 -8.82 -10.74
C THR A 393 -1.39 -9.63 -12.04
N ARG A 394 -2.28 -10.61 -12.28
CA ARG A 394 -2.47 -11.25 -13.58
C ARG A 394 -3.95 -11.27 -13.95
N THR A 395 -4.22 -11.05 -15.23
CA THR A 395 -5.55 -11.30 -15.81
C THR A 395 -5.53 -12.63 -16.55
N PHE A 396 -6.46 -13.54 -16.24
CA PHE A 396 -6.55 -14.87 -16.83
C PHE A 396 -7.72 -14.98 -17.81
N VAL A 397 -7.53 -15.71 -18.90
CA VAL A 397 -8.56 -16.01 -19.90
C VAL A 397 -9.20 -17.34 -19.57
N LEU A 398 -10.47 -17.32 -19.14
CA LEU A 398 -11.19 -18.51 -18.70
C LEU A 398 -11.94 -19.23 -19.83
N GLY A 399 -12.07 -18.60 -20.99
CA GLY A 399 -12.79 -19.12 -22.15
C GLY A 399 -12.95 -18.04 -23.22
N PRO A 400 -14.06 -18.03 -23.98
CA PRO A 400 -14.30 -17.00 -24.98
C PRO A 400 -14.26 -15.58 -24.40
N ILE A 401 -13.55 -14.69 -25.08
CA ILE A 401 -13.49 -13.24 -24.80
C ILE A 401 -13.84 -12.48 -26.07
N SER A 402 -14.41 -11.30 -25.90
CA SER A 402 -14.74 -10.36 -26.98
C SER A 402 -13.49 -9.66 -27.53
N ASP A 403 -13.61 -9.07 -28.72
CA ASP A 403 -12.51 -8.31 -29.36
C ASP A 403 -12.07 -7.12 -28.49
N ILE A 404 -13.02 -6.49 -27.78
CA ILE A 404 -12.73 -5.37 -26.87
C ILE A 404 -11.93 -5.84 -25.64
N GLU A 405 -12.30 -6.96 -25.02
CA GLU A 405 -11.56 -7.56 -23.91
C GLU A 405 -10.14 -7.97 -24.33
N ARG A 406 -10.00 -8.54 -25.54
CA ARG A 406 -8.70 -8.94 -26.12
C ARG A 406 -7.81 -7.73 -26.40
N ARG A 407 -8.38 -6.67 -26.98
CA ARG A 407 -7.68 -5.40 -27.21
C ARG A 407 -7.19 -4.82 -25.90
N ASP A 408 -8.07 -4.70 -24.91
CA ASP A 408 -7.74 -4.07 -23.63
C ASP A 408 -6.73 -4.90 -22.82
N TYR A 409 -6.82 -6.24 -22.90
CA TYR A 409 -5.80 -7.14 -22.38
C TYR A 409 -4.42 -6.84 -22.97
N THR A 410 -4.36 -6.69 -24.28
CA THR A 410 -3.11 -6.48 -25.02
C THR A 410 -2.53 -5.09 -24.77
N ILE A 411 -3.37 -4.04 -24.72
CA ILE A 411 -2.93 -2.67 -24.43
C ILE A 411 -2.32 -2.58 -23.04
N ALA A 412 -2.98 -3.14 -22.02
CA ALA A 412 -2.46 -3.12 -20.65
C ALA A 412 -1.09 -3.82 -20.57
N LEU A 413 -0.93 -4.96 -21.25
CA LEU A 413 0.34 -5.69 -21.26
C LEU A 413 1.44 -4.90 -22.00
N LYS A 414 1.11 -4.28 -23.15
CA LYS A 414 2.04 -3.41 -23.89
C LYS A 414 2.49 -2.22 -23.04
N ALA A 415 1.56 -1.60 -22.30
CA ALA A 415 1.85 -0.47 -21.42
C ALA A 415 2.87 -0.86 -20.35
N MET A 416 2.69 -2.03 -19.70
CA MET A 416 3.60 -2.55 -18.69
C MET A 416 4.99 -2.80 -19.29
N PHE A 417 5.08 -3.60 -20.36
CA PHE A 417 6.39 -3.90 -20.99
C PHE A 417 7.12 -2.65 -21.49
N ARG A 418 6.39 -1.61 -21.91
CA ARG A 418 6.97 -0.33 -22.32
C ARG A 418 7.68 0.38 -21.16
N LEU A 419 7.12 0.34 -19.94
CA LEU A 419 7.75 0.91 -18.76
C LEU A 419 8.86 -0.01 -18.20
N GLN A 420 8.59 -1.31 -18.08
CA GLN A 420 9.57 -2.32 -17.64
C GLN A 420 10.90 -2.26 -18.41
N THR A 421 10.87 -1.88 -19.70
CA THR A 421 12.08 -1.86 -20.56
C THR A 421 12.75 -0.48 -20.62
N ALA A 422 12.34 0.47 -19.76
CA ALA A 422 12.91 1.80 -19.73
C ALA A 422 14.41 1.80 -19.41
N HIS A 423 15.16 2.58 -20.19
CA HIS A 423 16.55 2.96 -19.96
C HIS A 423 16.62 4.49 -19.82
N PHE A 424 17.15 4.97 -18.71
CA PHE A 424 17.05 6.40 -18.35
C PHE A 424 18.27 6.89 -17.58
N LEU A 425 18.43 8.21 -17.49
CA LEU A 425 19.51 8.83 -16.71
C LEU A 425 19.13 8.93 -15.22
N ALA A 426 20.12 8.78 -14.34
CA ALA A 426 19.97 9.08 -12.92
C ALA A 426 19.42 10.51 -12.72
N GLY A 427 18.58 10.69 -11.69
CA GLY A 427 17.82 11.92 -11.47
C GLY A 427 16.41 11.92 -12.09
N THR A 428 16.07 10.90 -12.90
CA THR A 428 14.71 10.70 -13.42
C THR A 428 13.74 10.31 -12.29
N THR A 429 12.54 10.88 -12.30
CA THR A 429 11.51 10.68 -11.27
C THR A 429 10.28 9.93 -11.82
N GLY A 430 9.41 9.47 -10.90
CA GLY A 430 8.13 8.79 -11.21
C GLY A 430 7.31 9.41 -12.34
N PRO A 431 7.00 10.72 -12.32
CA PRO A 431 6.20 11.37 -13.36
C PRO A 431 6.80 11.30 -14.76
N ASN A 432 8.13 11.28 -14.86
CA ASN A 432 8.79 11.17 -16.16
C ASN A 432 8.58 9.78 -16.79
N LEU A 433 8.60 8.75 -15.95
CA LEU A 433 8.51 7.35 -16.38
C LEU A 433 7.07 6.86 -16.51
N ASP A 434 6.14 7.35 -15.68
CA ASP A 434 4.71 7.00 -15.73
C ASP A 434 4.08 7.23 -17.12
N LEU A 435 4.55 8.27 -17.83
CA LEU A 435 4.09 8.56 -19.20
C LEU A 435 4.44 7.44 -20.20
N LEU A 436 5.44 6.60 -19.94
CA LEU A 436 5.79 5.48 -20.83
C LEU A 436 4.66 4.46 -20.90
N ALA A 437 4.07 4.09 -19.76
CA ALA A 437 2.91 3.21 -19.71
C ALA A 437 1.64 3.91 -20.17
N ARG A 438 1.36 5.12 -19.64
CA ARG A 438 0.15 5.87 -20.00
C ARG A 438 0.10 6.28 -21.46
N GLY A 439 1.25 6.55 -22.08
CA GLY A 439 1.33 6.90 -23.50
C GLY A 439 0.66 5.84 -24.38
N ILE A 440 0.91 4.55 -24.09
CA ILE A 440 0.27 3.43 -24.78
C ILE A 440 -1.25 3.43 -24.58
N VAL A 441 -1.72 3.70 -23.36
CA VAL A 441 -3.15 3.73 -23.02
C VAL A 441 -3.85 4.95 -23.65
N TYR A 442 -3.18 6.10 -23.70
CA TYR A 442 -3.69 7.36 -24.26
C TYR A 442 -3.88 7.31 -25.78
N GLU A 443 -3.09 6.51 -26.51
CA GLU A 443 -3.31 6.27 -27.95
C GLU A 443 -4.72 5.75 -28.27
N TYR A 444 -5.39 5.13 -27.29
CA TYR A 444 -6.74 4.59 -27.41
C TYR A 444 -7.81 5.48 -26.74
N ASN A 445 -7.45 6.69 -26.29
CA ASN A 445 -8.31 7.61 -25.54
C ASN A 445 -8.87 6.99 -24.24
N LEU A 446 -8.06 6.12 -23.61
CA LEU A 446 -8.36 5.50 -22.31
C LEU A 446 -7.45 6.10 -21.23
N ASP A 447 -7.77 5.86 -19.96
CA ASP A 447 -6.91 6.17 -18.81
C ASP A 447 -7.29 5.28 -17.61
N TYR A 448 -6.38 5.13 -16.65
CA TYR A 448 -6.62 4.49 -15.37
C TYR A 448 -6.40 5.47 -14.21
N ARG A 449 -7.34 5.48 -13.26
CA ARG A 449 -7.45 6.51 -12.21
C ARG A 449 -6.62 6.21 -10.95
N CYS A 450 -5.51 5.49 -11.09
CA CYS A 450 -4.56 5.15 -10.04
C CYS A 450 -3.13 5.53 -10.47
N GLY A 451 -2.13 5.29 -9.62
CA GLY A 451 -0.72 5.34 -10.05
C GLY A 451 -0.43 4.20 -11.04
N THR A 452 0.66 4.30 -11.78
CA THR A 452 1.20 3.16 -12.54
C THR A 452 2.03 2.24 -11.64
N GLY A 453 2.42 2.70 -10.45
CA GLY A 453 3.05 1.84 -9.46
C GLY A 453 3.50 2.58 -8.21
N HIS A 454 3.97 1.81 -7.24
CA HIS A 454 4.45 2.25 -5.93
C HIS A 454 5.71 1.48 -5.53
N GLY A 455 6.53 2.02 -4.63
CA GLY A 455 7.62 1.24 -4.06
C GLY A 455 7.09 0.08 -3.21
N VAL A 456 7.92 -0.93 -3.01
CA VAL A 456 7.59 -2.13 -2.22
C VAL A 456 8.62 -2.35 -1.12
N GLY A 457 8.16 -2.62 0.10
CA GLY A 457 9.00 -2.91 1.25
C GLY A 457 9.64 -4.30 1.20
N HIS A 458 10.70 -4.51 1.97
CA HIS A 458 11.29 -5.84 2.17
C HIS A 458 10.77 -6.47 3.47
N PHE A 459 9.84 -7.41 3.34
CA PHE A 459 9.05 -7.97 4.45
C PHE A 459 8.48 -6.86 5.33
N LEU A 460 7.76 -5.94 4.67
CA LEU A 460 7.24 -4.68 5.18
C LEU A 460 5.96 -4.34 4.39
N ASN A 461 5.51 -3.08 4.43
CA ASN A 461 4.35 -2.64 3.67
C ASN A 461 4.53 -2.92 2.16
N VAL A 462 3.47 -3.42 1.53
CA VAL A 462 3.43 -3.61 0.08
C VAL A 462 3.47 -2.27 -0.66
N HIS A 463 2.86 -1.24 -0.08
CA HIS A 463 2.97 0.15 -0.52
C HIS A 463 4.01 0.90 0.33
N GLU A 464 5.18 1.16 -0.25
CA GLU A 464 6.29 1.83 0.41
C GLU A 464 6.79 3.01 -0.44
N GLY A 465 6.82 4.22 0.13
CA GLY A 465 7.47 5.38 -0.50
C GLY A 465 8.99 5.39 -0.29
N PRO A 466 9.72 6.34 -0.90
CA PRO A 466 9.22 7.49 -1.65
C PRO A 466 9.20 7.32 -3.17
N ASN A 467 9.69 6.19 -3.70
CA ASN A 467 9.64 5.88 -5.13
C ASN A 467 8.25 5.39 -5.57
N GLY A 468 7.92 5.57 -6.85
CA GLY A 468 6.64 5.19 -7.44
C GLY A 468 6.47 5.78 -8.83
N PHE A 469 5.42 5.37 -9.54
CA PHE A 469 5.05 5.89 -10.86
C PHE A 469 3.65 6.52 -10.79
N ARG A 470 3.58 7.84 -10.97
CA ARG A 470 2.31 8.58 -11.02
C ARG A 470 2.45 9.75 -11.98
N PRO A 471 1.38 10.18 -12.66
CA PRO A 471 1.47 11.23 -13.67
C PRO A 471 1.79 12.60 -13.08
N HIS A 472 1.50 12.79 -11.78
CA HIS A 472 1.74 14.02 -11.04
C HIS A 472 2.04 13.71 -9.58
N ASP A 473 2.78 14.59 -8.90
CA ASP A 473 2.90 14.57 -7.45
C ASP A 473 1.52 14.74 -6.79
N ARG A 474 1.28 14.03 -5.68
CA ARG A 474 0.04 14.18 -4.92
C ARG A 474 0.08 15.48 -4.10
N PRO A 475 -0.94 16.36 -4.21
CA PRO A 475 -1.01 17.56 -3.39
C PRO A 475 -0.95 17.21 -1.89
N GLY A 476 -0.07 17.88 -1.14
CA GLY A 476 0.12 17.64 0.29
C GLY A 476 1.16 16.57 0.64
N PHE A 477 1.53 15.68 -0.30
CA PHE A 477 2.54 14.67 -0.03
C PHE A 477 3.94 15.15 -0.42
N ALA A 478 4.97 14.50 0.12
CA ALA A 478 6.34 14.66 -0.35
C ALA A 478 6.42 14.36 -1.87
N LYS A 479 7.27 15.11 -2.58
CA LYS A 479 7.52 14.86 -4.01
C LYS A 479 8.13 13.47 -4.19
N MET A 480 7.80 12.79 -5.29
CA MET A 480 8.44 11.52 -5.60
C MET A 480 9.95 11.70 -5.78
N CYS A 481 10.72 10.77 -5.22
CA CYS A 481 12.17 10.82 -5.33
C CYS A 481 12.64 10.45 -6.75
N ALA A 482 13.90 10.75 -7.04
CA ALA A 482 14.56 10.14 -8.19
C ALA A 482 14.76 8.64 -7.94
N PHE A 483 14.75 7.86 -9.03
CA PHE A 483 15.06 6.44 -8.94
C PHE A 483 16.55 6.22 -8.71
N GLU A 484 16.85 5.30 -7.79
CA GLU A 484 18.22 4.91 -7.43
C GLU A 484 18.36 3.38 -7.46
N PRO A 485 19.56 2.85 -7.79
CA PRO A 485 19.83 1.42 -7.75
C PRO A 485 19.46 0.81 -6.40
N GLY A 486 18.71 -0.29 -6.41
CA GLY A 486 18.22 -0.97 -5.21
C GLY A 486 16.77 -0.62 -4.84
N MET A 487 16.16 0.39 -5.45
CA MET A 487 14.72 0.63 -5.30
C MET A 487 13.90 -0.45 -6.02
N ILE A 488 12.85 -0.95 -5.35
CA ILE A 488 11.88 -1.89 -5.90
C ILE A 488 10.54 -1.17 -6.05
N THR A 489 9.91 -1.29 -7.22
CA THR A 489 8.65 -0.57 -7.56
C THR A 489 7.75 -1.46 -8.42
N THR A 490 6.44 -1.46 -8.17
CA THR A 490 5.47 -2.09 -9.08
C THR A 490 5.35 -1.32 -10.40
N ASP A 491 4.98 -2.02 -11.47
CA ASP A 491 4.58 -1.52 -12.78
C ASP A 491 3.26 -2.21 -13.14
N GLU A 492 2.15 -1.54 -12.91
CA GLU A 492 0.79 -2.11 -12.80
C GLU A 492 -0.29 -1.37 -13.66
N PRO A 493 -0.05 -1.03 -14.94
CA PRO A 493 -1.06 -0.37 -15.75
C PRO A 493 -2.29 -1.26 -15.96
N GLY A 494 -3.45 -0.62 -16.14
CA GLY A 494 -4.70 -1.33 -16.35
C GLY A 494 -5.74 -0.57 -17.17
N ILE A 495 -6.78 -1.29 -17.57
CA ILE A 495 -7.96 -0.77 -18.28
C ILE A 495 -9.20 -1.26 -17.54
N TYR A 496 -10.12 -0.34 -17.22
CA TYR A 496 -11.30 -0.63 -16.41
C TYR A 496 -12.54 -0.07 -17.10
N ILE A 497 -13.36 -0.96 -17.66
CA ILE A 497 -14.58 -0.61 -18.37
C ILE A 497 -15.77 -0.98 -17.49
N GLU A 498 -16.40 0.04 -16.91
CA GLU A 498 -17.54 -0.10 -16.00
C GLU A 498 -18.62 -1.02 -16.59
N ASN A 499 -19.16 -1.92 -15.75
CA ASN A 499 -20.17 -2.91 -16.12
C ASN A 499 -19.75 -3.92 -17.21
N SER A 500 -18.46 -3.99 -17.56
CA SER A 500 -17.94 -4.91 -18.57
C SER A 500 -16.80 -5.77 -18.05
N HIS A 501 -15.60 -5.21 -17.93
CA HIS A 501 -14.39 -5.94 -17.60
C HIS A 501 -13.33 -5.00 -17.02
N GLY A 502 -12.30 -5.59 -16.40
CA GLY A 502 -11.07 -4.91 -16.06
C GLY A 502 -9.89 -5.80 -16.37
N VAL A 503 -8.78 -5.19 -16.75
CA VAL A 503 -7.49 -5.82 -16.97
C VAL A 503 -6.44 -5.02 -16.22
N ARG A 504 -5.58 -5.72 -15.48
CA ARG A 504 -4.33 -5.19 -14.96
C ARG A 504 -3.28 -6.29 -15.09
N HIS A 505 -2.06 -5.86 -15.40
CA HIS A 505 -0.87 -6.70 -15.44
C HIS A 505 0.19 -5.99 -14.64
N GLU A 506 0.83 -6.72 -13.74
CA GLU A 506 1.73 -6.10 -12.79
C GLU A 506 2.97 -6.93 -12.51
N ASN A 507 4.11 -6.26 -12.54
CA ASN A 507 5.38 -6.81 -12.08
C ASN A 507 6.03 -5.84 -11.09
N GLU A 508 6.81 -6.36 -10.16
CA GLU A 508 7.81 -5.60 -9.45
C GLU A 508 9.10 -5.48 -10.26
N LEU A 509 9.67 -4.29 -10.23
CA LEU A 509 10.85 -3.86 -10.95
C LEU A 509 11.94 -3.40 -9.98
N LEU A 510 13.14 -3.98 -10.10
CA LEU A 510 14.34 -3.52 -9.41
C LEU A 510 15.06 -2.49 -10.28
N CYS A 511 15.28 -1.29 -9.76
CA CYS A 511 16.15 -0.31 -10.40
C CYS A 511 17.61 -0.74 -10.26
N VAL A 512 18.35 -0.80 -11.36
CA VAL A 512 19.76 -1.19 -11.41
C VAL A 512 20.59 -0.26 -12.28
N GLU A 513 21.87 -0.13 -11.94
CA GLU A 513 22.82 0.60 -12.79
C GLU A 513 23.17 -0.23 -14.04
N VAL A 514 23.28 0.46 -15.18
CA VAL A 514 23.75 -0.12 -16.45
C VAL A 514 25.21 0.26 -16.69
N THR A 515 25.47 1.56 -16.79
CA THR A 515 26.79 2.10 -17.11
C THR A 515 26.84 3.59 -16.82
N THR A 516 28.05 4.14 -16.69
CA THR A 516 28.28 5.58 -16.61
C THR A 516 29.17 6.01 -17.77
N ASN A 517 28.76 7.03 -18.53
CA ASN A 517 29.51 7.59 -19.65
C ASN A 517 29.47 9.13 -19.64
N GLU A 518 29.86 9.77 -20.75
CA GLU A 518 29.92 11.25 -20.86
C GLU A 518 28.57 11.96 -20.63
N TYR A 519 27.44 11.26 -20.80
CA TYR A 519 26.10 11.81 -20.62
C TYR A 519 25.53 11.61 -19.21
N GLY A 520 26.22 10.82 -18.36
CA GLY A 520 25.82 10.53 -16.98
C GLY A 520 25.69 9.03 -16.67
N GLN A 521 25.12 8.76 -15.49
CA GLN A 521 24.82 7.40 -15.04
C GLN A 521 23.49 6.93 -15.65
N PHE A 522 23.53 5.83 -16.39
CA PHE A 522 22.36 5.18 -16.98
C PHE A 522 21.85 4.07 -16.07
N LEU A 523 20.54 4.07 -15.87
CA LEU A 523 19.78 3.13 -15.06
C LEU A 523 18.78 2.39 -15.95
N LYS A 524 18.33 1.23 -15.46
CA LYS A 524 17.24 0.45 -16.05
C LYS A 524 16.43 -0.26 -14.97
N PHE A 525 15.33 -0.85 -15.38
CA PHE A 525 14.59 -1.79 -14.56
C PHE A 525 14.94 -3.25 -14.91
N GLU A 526 15.06 -4.07 -13.87
CA GLU A 526 15.11 -5.54 -13.95
C GLU A 526 13.80 -6.09 -13.36
N PRO A 527 12.96 -6.79 -14.14
CA PRO A 527 11.76 -7.41 -13.59
C PRO A 527 12.13 -8.54 -12.64
N ILE A 528 11.53 -8.55 -11.44
CA ILE A 528 11.80 -9.57 -10.42
C ILE A 528 10.62 -10.52 -10.22
N THR A 529 9.40 -10.13 -10.59
CA THR A 529 8.23 -11.03 -10.58
C THR A 529 8.41 -12.19 -11.55
N MET A 530 8.29 -13.43 -11.04
CA MET A 530 8.47 -14.67 -11.81
C MET A 530 7.14 -15.39 -12.09
N VAL A 531 6.17 -14.67 -12.65
CA VAL A 531 4.81 -15.19 -12.91
C VAL A 531 4.47 -15.12 -14.41
N PRO A 532 4.03 -16.22 -15.05
CA PRO A 532 3.75 -16.21 -16.48
C PRO A 532 2.51 -15.37 -16.82
N PHE A 533 2.46 -14.83 -18.04
CA PHE A 533 1.25 -14.18 -18.58
C PHE A 533 0.38 -15.20 -19.34
N ASP A 534 -0.93 -15.00 -19.33
CA ASP A 534 -1.87 -15.83 -20.11
C ASP A 534 -1.88 -15.35 -21.57
N LEU A 535 -1.17 -16.03 -22.46
CA LEU A 535 -1.01 -15.59 -23.85
C LEU A 535 -2.31 -15.69 -24.67
N ASP A 536 -3.32 -16.41 -24.17
CA ASP A 536 -4.64 -16.55 -24.83
C ASP A 536 -5.39 -15.21 -24.96
N GLY A 537 -5.02 -14.21 -24.14
CA GLY A 537 -5.64 -12.89 -24.12
C GLY A 537 -5.10 -11.94 -25.19
N LEU A 538 -4.04 -12.31 -25.90
CA LEU A 538 -3.38 -11.42 -26.84
C LEU A 538 -4.15 -11.26 -28.16
N ASP A 539 -4.14 -10.04 -28.66
CA ASP A 539 -4.35 -9.69 -30.06
C ASP A 539 -2.99 -9.45 -30.71
N LEU A 540 -2.54 -10.40 -31.55
CA LEU A 540 -1.21 -10.35 -32.14
C LEU A 540 -1.08 -9.24 -33.20
N ASP A 541 -2.19 -8.78 -33.78
CA ASP A 541 -2.18 -7.70 -34.77
C ASP A 541 -1.84 -6.34 -34.12
N LEU A 542 -1.99 -6.23 -32.80
CA LEU A 542 -1.61 -5.05 -32.03
C LEU A 542 -0.15 -5.07 -31.56
N LEU A 543 0.58 -6.16 -31.77
CA LEU A 543 1.96 -6.32 -31.30
C LEU A 543 2.96 -6.21 -32.45
N SER A 544 4.01 -5.44 -32.21
CA SER A 544 5.20 -5.46 -33.06
C SER A 544 6.05 -6.70 -32.78
N ASN A 545 6.89 -7.09 -33.75
CA ASN A 545 7.87 -8.16 -33.56
C ASN A 545 8.82 -7.90 -32.37
N HIS A 546 9.08 -6.63 -32.06
CA HIS A 546 9.91 -6.26 -30.91
C HIS A 546 9.20 -6.57 -29.59
N GLU A 547 7.92 -6.23 -29.47
CA GLU A 547 7.12 -6.51 -28.27
C GLU A 547 6.88 -8.01 -28.09
N ILE A 548 6.61 -8.74 -29.17
CA ILE A 548 6.50 -10.22 -29.13
C ILE A 548 7.80 -10.83 -28.58
N LYS A 549 8.96 -10.34 -29.06
CA LYS A 549 10.25 -10.80 -28.57
C LYS A 549 10.42 -10.53 -27.07
N GLN A 550 10.09 -9.33 -26.60
CA GLN A 550 10.19 -8.97 -25.18
C GLN A 550 9.28 -9.83 -24.29
N ILE A 551 8.05 -10.10 -24.72
CA ILE A 551 7.12 -10.98 -24.01
C ILE A 551 7.68 -12.41 -23.94
N ASN A 552 8.17 -12.94 -25.07
CA ASN A 552 8.75 -14.28 -25.11
C ASN A 552 10.03 -14.40 -24.26
N GLU A 553 10.89 -13.38 -24.24
CA GLU A 553 12.08 -13.35 -23.38
C GLU A 553 11.71 -13.35 -21.90
N TYR A 554 10.69 -12.58 -21.49
CA TYR A 554 10.18 -12.61 -20.12
C TYR A 554 9.55 -13.97 -19.77
N GLN A 555 8.71 -14.54 -20.64
CA GLN A 555 8.11 -15.85 -20.39
C GLN A 555 9.19 -16.93 -20.23
N GLN A 556 10.23 -16.92 -21.07
CA GLN A 556 11.36 -17.83 -20.94
C GLN A 556 12.11 -17.64 -19.62
N LEU A 557 12.36 -16.39 -19.21
CA LEU A 557 12.97 -16.07 -17.91
C LEU A 557 12.15 -16.68 -16.76
N VAL A 558 10.83 -16.52 -16.78
CA VAL A 558 9.92 -17.10 -15.77
C VAL A 558 10.02 -18.62 -15.77
N PHE A 559 9.95 -19.26 -16.95
CA PHE A 559 10.04 -20.70 -17.07
C PHE A 559 11.35 -21.24 -16.49
N ASP A 560 12.48 -20.62 -16.81
CA ASP A 560 13.79 -21.07 -16.35
C ASP A 560 13.91 -21.07 -14.82
N HIS A 561 13.27 -20.11 -14.14
CA HIS A 561 13.29 -19.99 -12.69
C HIS A 561 12.25 -20.87 -11.99
N VAL A 562 11.05 -21.03 -12.56
CA VAL A 562 9.93 -21.71 -11.91
C VAL A 562 9.87 -23.20 -12.26
N ALA A 563 10.17 -23.58 -13.50
CA ALA A 563 10.06 -24.96 -13.98
C ALA A 563 10.76 -26.00 -13.10
N PRO A 564 11.93 -25.75 -12.50
CA PRO A 564 12.60 -26.71 -11.62
C PRO A 564 11.75 -27.19 -10.43
N PHE A 565 10.79 -26.38 -9.97
CA PHE A 565 9.94 -26.64 -8.80
C PHE A 565 8.55 -27.19 -9.15
N LEU A 566 8.24 -27.30 -10.44
CA LEU A 566 6.99 -27.84 -10.95
C LEU A 566 7.08 -29.36 -11.13
N THR A 567 5.93 -30.02 -11.00
CA THR A 567 5.76 -31.42 -11.43
C THR A 567 5.96 -31.55 -12.95
N ASN A 568 6.16 -32.77 -13.44
CA ASN A 568 6.32 -33.01 -14.89
C ASN A 568 5.09 -32.54 -15.68
N GLU A 569 3.88 -32.75 -15.16
CA GLU A 569 2.64 -32.36 -15.82
C GLU A 569 2.50 -30.84 -15.90
N GLU A 570 2.68 -30.13 -14.78
CA GLU A 570 2.67 -28.67 -14.71
C GLU A 570 3.74 -28.05 -15.63
N ARG A 571 4.95 -28.61 -15.62
CA ARG A 571 6.06 -28.14 -16.46
C ARG A 571 5.77 -28.30 -17.94
N SER A 572 5.27 -29.47 -18.36
CA SER A 572 4.90 -29.71 -19.75
C SER A 572 3.75 -28.82 -20.20
N TRP A 573 2.77 -28.58 -19.32
CA TRP A 573 1.68 -27.65 -19.59
C TRP A 573 2.20 -26.21 -19.77
N LEU A 574 3.07 -25.73 -18.88
CA LEU A 574 3.64 -24.39 -18.99
C LEU A 574 4.45 -24.26 -20.29
N GLN A 575 5.30 -25.24 -20.61
CA GLN A 575 6.10 -25.25 -21.83
C GLN A 575 5.25 -25.17 -23.11
N ALA A 576 4.10 -25.85 -23.13
CA ALA A 576 3.21 -25.85 -24.29
C ALA A 576 2.51 -24.49 -24.53
N ASN A 577 2.37 -23.67 -23.49
CA ASN A 577 1.72 -22.36 -23.49
C ASN A 577 2.71 -21.20 -23.28
N LEU A 578 4.01 -21.48 -23.38
CA LEU A 578 5.06 -20.57 -22.93
C LEU A 578 5.27 -19.36 -23.84
N LEU A 579 5.25 -19.59 -25.16
CA LEU A 579 5.72 -18.63 -26.16
C LEU A 579 4.62 -18.29 -27.16
N ILE A 580 4.58 -17.03 -27.56
CA ILE A 580 3.87 -16.56 -28.75
C ILE A 580 4.55 -17.21 -29.97
N LYS A 581 3.76 -17.91 -30.78
CA LYS A 581 4.22 -18.72 -31.91
C LYS A 581 4.27 -17.98 -33.22
#